data_AF-A0A238UVI1-F1
#
_entry.id   AF-A0A238UVI1-F1
#
_cell.length_a   1.000
_cell.length_b   1.000
_cell.length_c   1.000
_cell.angle_alpha   90.00
_cell.angle_beta   90.00
_cell.angle_gamma   90.00
#
_symmetry.space_group_name_H-M   'P 1'
#
loop_
_entity.id
_entity.type
_entity.pdbx_description
1 polymer ?
#
loop_
_entity_poly.entity_id
_entity_poly.type
_entity_poly.pdbx_seq_one_letter_code
_entity_poly.pdbx_strand_id
1 'polypeptide(L)'
;MDRRRLLGGMGAATATLLAGCSAVLDDGPEGVVLGEQSDQVAESEALAYPAYGQSLPSIELEDPLNGEVIDVKSIDRTMILTAIFTYCPAECGILLNQLAGVQGMIDEAGLTDDVAFLPITFDPERDDAEALADNAETIGADLSLGNWHYLRPETPEEAESLVAEEMGIGFERTTESDRLEDYDFAHPVVTFLANPDAVVERTYRGENIDRNRVVEDTEAVVEAFTDRE
;
A
#
# COMPACT_ATOMS: atom_id res chain seq x y z
N MET A 1 -36.88 74.86 11.89
CA MET A 1 -35.72 74.29 11.18
C MET A 1 -34.71 74.01 12.29
N ASP A 2 -34.42 72.81 12.79
CA ASP A 2 -34.60 71.40 12.40
C ASP A 2 -34.80 70.58 13.70
N ARG A 3 -35.77 69.67 13.88
CA ARG A 3 -36.00 68.33 13.28
C ARG A 3 -34.81 67.36 13.40
N ARG A 4 -34.70 66.63 14.53
CA ARG A 4 -35.12 65.21 14.67
C ARG A 4 -34.55 64.55 15.93
N ARG A 5 -35.46 64.01 16.75
CA ARG A 5 -35.26 62.88 17.67
C ARG A 5 -35.22 61.58 16.84
N LEU A 6 -34.52 60.54 17.31
CA LEU A 6 -34.78 59.09 17.12
C LEU A 6 -33.75 58.34 18.00
N LEU A 7 -34.16 57.78 19.15
CA LEU A 7 -34.32 56.33 19.43
C LEU A 7 -33.02 55.53 19.12
N GLY A 8 -32.30 54.95 20.08
CA GLY A 8 -32.78 54.07 21.14
C GLY A 8 -32.77 52.62 20.62
N GLY A 9 -31.63 51.93 20.71
CA GLY A 9 -31.47 50.55 20.27
C GLY A 9 -30.40 49.84 21.09
N MET A 10 -30.81 49.19 22.18
CA MET A 10 -30.01 48.19 22.90
C MET A 10 -30.03 46.91 22.07
N GLY A 11 -28.94 46.63 21.34
CA GLY A 11 -28.74 45.34 20.70
C GLY A 11 -28.33 44.33 21.76
N ALA A 12 -29.23 43.39 22.09
CA ALA A 12 -28.89 42.21 22.87
C ALA A 12 -28.02 41.30 21.99
N ALA A 13 -26.73 41.21 22.29
CA ALA A 13 -25.86 40.21 21.70
C ALA A 13 -26.20 38.84 22.30
N THR A 14 -27.02 38.06 21.60
CA THR A 14 -27.19 36.64 21.89
C THR A 14 -25.92 35.92 21.49
N ALA A 15 -25.09 35.56 22.46
CA ALA A 15 -24.01 34.60 22.27
C ALA A 15 -24.62 33.20 22.14
N THR A 16 -24.89 32.76 20.93
CA THR A 16 -25.15 31.35 20.64
C THR A 16 -23.83 30.60 20.77
N LEU A 17 -23.69 29.85 21.86
CA LEU A 17 -22.67 28.83 22.01
C LEU A 17 -22.96 27.71 21.01
N LEU A 18 -22.28 27.72 19.87
CA LEU A 18 -22.20 26.53 19.02
C LEU A 18 -21.29 25.53 19.74
N ALA A 19 -21.92 24.62 20.48
CA ALA A 19 -21.34 23.31 20.73
C ALA A 19 -21.37 22.55 19.40
N GLY A 20 -20.22 22.12 18.90
CA GLY A 20 -20.21 21.34 17.67
C GLY A 20 -18.84 21.17 17.07
N CYS A 21 -18.26 20.01 17.36
CA CYS A 21 -17.20 19.33 16.63
C CYS A 21 -15.82 19.99 16.69
N SER A 22 -14.93 19.32 17.42
CA SER A 22 -13.50 19.29 17.12
C SER A 22 -13.32 18.72 15.71
N ALA A 23 -13.63 19.49 14.67
CA ALA A 23 -12.96 19.32 13.40
C ALA A 23 -11.51 19.69 13.68
N VAL A 24 -10.70 18.69 14.02
CA VAL A 24 -9.31 18.71 13.59
C VAL A 24 -9.41 19.07 12.11
N LEU A 25 -8.86 20.22 11.76
CA LEU A 25 -8.66 20.57 10.36
C LEU A 25 -7.67 19.51 9.88
N ASP A 26 -8.20 18.42 9.37
CA ASP A 26 -7.43 17.39 8.71
C ASP A 26 -6.99 18.05 7.39
N ASP A 27 -5.85 18.71 7.44
CA ASP A 27 -5.18 19.37 6.30
C ASP A 27 -4.50 18.31 5.41
N GLY A 28 -4.92 17.05 5.53
CA GLY A 28 -4.41 15.91 4.81
C GLY A 28 -4.91 15.88 3.35
N PRO A 29 -4.25 15.08 2.51
CA PRO A 29 -4.71 14.85 1.14
C PRO A 29 -6.13 14.29 1.11
N GLU A 30 -6.90 14.59 0.07
CA GLU A 30 -8.24 14.02 -0.09
C GLU A 30 -8.16 12.52 -0.41
N GLY A 31 -9.10 11.72 0.10
CA GLY A 31 -9.22 10.31 -0.26
C GLY A 31 -8.32 9.35 0.51
N VAL A 32 -7.72 9.80 1.62
CA VAL A 32 -7.08 8.94 2.62
C VAL A 32 -7.89 8.88 3.91
N VAL A 33 -7.75 7.78 4.63
CA VAL A 33 -8.41 7.53 5.92
C VAL A 33 -7.44 7.77 7.05
N LEU A 34 -6.20 7.33 6.88
CA LEU A 34 -5.20 7.44 7.91
C LEU A 34 -4.57 8.84 7.87
N GLY A 35 -4.21 9.39 9.02
CA GLY A 35 -3.39 10.61 9.08
C GLY A 35 -1.95 10.34 8.61
N GLU A 36 -1.18 11.37 8.26
CA GLU A 36 0.21 11.23 7.81
C GLU A 36 1.06 10.42 8.81
N GLN A 37 1.87 9.49 8.29
CA GLN A 37 2.71 8.63 9.14
C GLN A 37 3.91 9.40 9.71
N SER A 38 4.13 9.30 11.03
CA SER A 38 5.18 10.07 11.72
C SER A 38 6.62 9.65 11.38
N ASP A 39 6.79 8.47 10.81
CA ASP A 39 8.09 7.87 10.47
C ASP A 39 8.39 7.93 8.96
N GLN A 40 7.63 8.70 8.19
CA GLN A 40 7.97 8.97 6.80
C GLN A 40 9.32 9.69 6.72
N VAL A 41 10.18 9.26 5.79
CA VAL A 41 11.56 9.77 5.71
C VAL A 41 11.70 11.12 5.01
N ALA A 42 10.66 11.52 4.27
CA ALA A 42 10.56 12.79 3.55
C ALA A 42 9.09 13.08 3.20
N GLU A 43 8.79 14.28 2.70
CA GLU A 43 7.48 14.60 2.10
C GLU A 43 7.18 13.65 0.92
N SER A 44 5.90 13.36 0.68
CA SER A 44 5.48 12.40 -0.35
C SER A 44 6.01 12.74 -1.75
N GLU A 45 6.06 14.02 -2.13
CA GLU A 45 6.55 14.48 -3.44
C GLU A 45 8.08 14.41 -3.59
N ALA A 46 8.81 14.23 -2.49
CA ALA A 46 10.26 14.10 -2.49
C ALA A 46 10.74 12.64 -2.54
N LEU A 47 9.82 11.68 -2.43
CA LEU A 47 10.08 10.26 -2.55
C LEU A 47 10.04 9.81 -4.01
N ALA A 48 10.84 8.80 -4.34
CA ALA A 48 10.87 8.23 -5.68
C ALA A 48 9.64 7.37 -5.99
N TYR A 49 9.02 6.81 -4.94
CA TYR A 49 7.87 5.93 -4.99
C TYR A 49 6.61 6.64 -4.45
N PRO A 50 5.40 6.18 -4.83
CA PRO A 50 4.16 6.68 -4.26
C PRO A 50 4.13 6.56 -2.73
N ALA A 51 3.81 7.66 -2.06
CA ALA A 51 3.70 7.72 -0.61
C ALA A 51 2.34 8.28 -0.18
N TYR A 52 2.21 8.67 1.08
CA TYR A 52 0.95 9.11 1.68
C TYR A 52 0.17 10.10 0.80
N GLY A 53 -1.08 9.74 0.47
CA GLY A 53 -2.00 10.54 -0.33
C GLY A 53 -1.82 10.46 -1.85
N GLN A 54 -0.81 9.74 -2.34
CA GLN A 54 -0.57 9.60 -3.77
C GLN A 54 -1.22 8.35 -4.33
N SER A 55 -1.70 8.42 -5.56
CA SER A 55 -2.25 7.26 -6.26
C SER A 55 -1.14 6.30 -6.68
N LEU A 56 -1.41 4.99 -6.59
CA LEU A 56 -0.59 3.98 -7.25
C LEU A 56 -0.57 4.20 -8.78
N PRO A 57 0.49 3.78 -9.48
CA PRO A 57 0.49 3.75 -10.95
C PRO A 57 -0.57 2.77 -11.48
N SER A 58 -0.78 2.77 -12.79
CA SER A 58 -1.62 1.77 -13.45
C SER A 58 -0.83 0.48 -13.57
N ILE A 59 -1.31 -0.58 -12.92
CA ILE A 59 -0.64 -1.89 -12.90
C ILE A 59 -1.65 -2.92 -13.40
N GLU A 60 -1.39 -3.52 -14.55
CA GLU A 60 -2.16 -4.63 -15.12
C GLU A 60 -1.19 -5.77 -15.43
N LEU A 61 -1.22 -6.85 -14.64
CA LEU A 61 -0.24 -7.93 -14.70
C LEU A 61 -0.91 -9.31 -14.60
N GLU A 62 -0.26 -10.34 -15.14
CA GLU A 62 -0.72 -11.72 -14.93
C GLU A 62 -0.44 -12.19 -13.51
N ASP A 63 -1.41 -12.88 -12.92
CA ASP A 63 -1.24 -13.81 -11.82
C ASP A 63 -1.01 -15.22 -12.38
N PRO A 64 0.25 -15.70 -12.41
CA PRO A 64 0.57 -16.97 -13.04
C PRO A 64 0.08 -18.19 -12.26
N LEU A 65 -0.31 -18.02 -10.99
CA LEU A 65 -0.83 -19.12 -10.17
C LEU A 65 -2.33 -19.35 -10.40
N ASN A 66 -3.06 -18.29 -10.70
CA ASN A 66 -4.51 -18.34 -10.96
C ASN A 66 -4.87 -18.25 -12.45
N GLY A 67 -3.92 -17.84 -13.31
CA GLY A 67 -4.12 -17.71 -14.75
C GLY A 67 -5.07 -16.56 -15.12
N GLU A 68 -5.05 -15.49 -14.34
CA GLU A 68 -5.87 -14.30 -14.53
C GLU A 68 -5.01 -13.04 -14.67
N VAL A 69 -5.56 -12.01 -15.32
CA VAL A 69 -4.94 -10.68 -15.38
C VAL A 69 -5.59 -9.82 -14.31
N ILE A 70 -4.76 -9.20 -13.47
CA ILE A 70 -5.18 -8.33 -12.38
C ILE A 70 -4.85 -6.89 -12.75
N ASP A 71 -5.89 -6.06 -12.88
CA ASP A 71 -5.78 -4.60 -12.91
C ASP A 71 -5.94 -4.07 -11.47
N VAL A 72 -4.83 -3.58 -10.90
CA VAL A 72 -4.77 -3.03 -9.54
C VAL A 72 -5.77 -1.89 -9.33
N LYS A 73 -6.07 -1.09 -10.36
CA LYS A 73 -7.06 0.00 -10.25
C LYS A 73 -8.50 -0.49 -10.23
N SER A 74 -8.75 -1.76 -10.56
CA SER A 74 -10.08 -2.37 -10.55
C SER A 74 -10.37 -3.17 -9.27
N ILE A 75 -9.36 -3.35 -8.40
CA ILE A 75 -9.51 -4.07 -7.13
C ILE A 75 -10.27 -3.20 -6.14
N ASP A 76 -11.49 -3.63 -5.79
CA ASP A 76 -12.34 -2.99 -4.78
C ASP A 76 -12.04 -3.54 -3.37
N ARG A 77 -10.75 -3.58 -3.00
CA ARG A 77 -10.23 -4.10 -1.73
C ARG A 77 -9.08 -3.23 -1.25
N THR A 78 -8.80 -3.29 0.05
CA THR A 78 -7.55 -2.74 0.60
C THR A 78 -6.38 -3.59 0.11
N MET A 79 -5.33 -2.98 -0.41
CA MET A 79 -4.22 -3.68 -1.05
C MET A 79 -2.91 -3.49 -0.30
N ILE A 80 -2.14 -4.56 -0.18
CA ILE A 80 -0.75 -4.56 0.30
C ILE A 80 0.16 -4.98 -0.85
N LEU A 81 0.96 -4.05 -1.37
CA LEU A 81 1.80 -4.26 -2.55
C LEU A 81 3.28 -4.19 -2.20
N THR A 82 4.10 -5.02 -2.82
CA THR A 82 5.57 -4.98 -2.67
C THR A 82 6.27 -5.53 -3.91
N ALA A 83 7.45 -5.01 -4.22
CA ALA A 83 8.30 -5.54 -5.28
C ALA A 83 9.27 -6.60 -4.72
N ILE A 84 9.41 -7.74 -5.39
CA ILE A 84 10.24 -8.87 -4.96
C ILE A 84 10.96 -9.56 -6.12
N PHE A 85 11.90 -10.43 -5.78
CA PHE A 85 12.33 -11.53 -6.65
C PHE A 85 12.54 -12.76 -5.77
N THR A 86 12.06 -13.93 -6.18
CA THR A 86 11.98 -15.09 -5.27
C THR A 86 13.36 -15.68 -4.93
N TYR A 87 14.36 -15.41 -5.78
CA TYR A 87 15.74 -15.83 -5.58
C TYR A 87 16.51 -14.98 -4.57
N CYS A 88 15.91 -13.91 -4.03
CA CYS A 88 16.52 -13.08 -3.01
C CYS A 88 16.83 -13.92 -1.76
N PRO A 89 18.10 -14.03 -1.36
CA PRO A 89 18.47 -15.03 -0.34
C PRO A 89 18.21 -14.57 1.10
N ALA A 90 17.67 -13.36 1.33
CA ALA A 90 17.35 -12.90 2.68
C ALA A 90 16.11 -11.98 2.76
N GLU A 91 16.21 -10.76 2.25
CA GLU A 91 15.29 -9.65 2.58
C GLU A 91 13.86 -9.93 2.10
N CYS A 92 13.66 -10.40 0.86
CA CYS A 92 12.32 -10.73 0.38
C CYS A 92 11.70 -11.89 1.17
N GLY A 93 12.48 -12.92 1.54
CA GLY A 93 11.97 -14.03 2.35
C GLY A 93 11.51 -13.58 3.75
N ILE A 94 12.26 -12.67 4.39
CA ILE A 94 11.88 -12.09 5.68
C ILE A 94 10.60 -11.26 5.52
N LEU A 95 10.55 -10.37 4.53
CA LEU A 95 9.37 -9.53 4.30
C LEU A 95 8.12 -10.36 4.01
N LEU A 96 8.19 -11.29 3.05
CA LEU A 96 7.04 -12.08 2.63
C LEU A 96 6.55 -12.99 3.76
N ASN A 97 7.44 -13.53 4.60
CA ASN A 97 7.03 -14.26 5.79
C ASN A 97 6.31 -13.37 6.81
N GLN A 98 6.75 -12.12 6.98
CA GLN A 98 6.06 -11.16 7.84
C GLN A 98 4.67 -10.83 7.29
N LEU A 99 4.55 -10.64 5.97
CA LEU A 99 3.28 -10.42 5.28
C LEU A 99 2.35 -11.64 5.32
N ALA A 100 2.87 -12.86 5.24
CA ALA A 100 2.07 -14.07 5.48
C ALA A 100 1.54 -14.12 6.93
N GLY A 101 2.33 -13.63 7.90
CA GLY A 101 1.85 -13.41 9.26
C GLY A 101 0.73 -12.37 9.35
N VAL A 102 0.81 -11.28 8.58
CA VAL A 102 -0.29 -10.30 8.45
C VAL A 102 -1.51 -10.95 7.80
N GLN A 103 -1.35 -11.72 6.73
CA GLN A 103 -2.44 -12.46 6.07
C GLN A 103 -3.19 -13.36 7.07
N GLY A 104 -2.47 -14.09 7.91
CA GLY A 104 -3.09 -14.91 8.96
C GLY A 104 -3.88 -14.10 9.99
N MET A 105 -3.38 -12.93 10.40
CA MET A 105 -4.10 -12.04 11.33
C MET A 105 -5.36 -11.42 10.68
N ILE A 106 -5.28 -11.08 9.39
CA ILE A 106 -6.42 -10.59 8.60
C ILE A 106 -7.50 -11.69 8.46
N ASP A 107 -7.09 -12.94 8.25
CA ASP A 107 -8.02 -14.08 8.22
C ASP A 107 -8.68 -14.34 9.58
N GLU A 108 -7.91 -14.28 10.67
CA GLU A 108 -8.44 -14.39 12.04
C GLU A 108 -9.46 -13.27 12.36
N ALA A 109 -9.27 -12.08 11.79
CA ALA A 109 -10.19 -10.94 11.88
C ALA A 109 -11.43 -11.09 10.97
N GLY A 110 -11.44 -12.06 10.05
CA GLY A 110 -12.53 -12.28 9.10
C GLY A 110 -12.55 -11.26 7.95
N LEU A 111 -11.41 -10.65 7.62
CA LEU A 111 -11.26 -9.60 6.61
C LEU A 111 -10.59 -10.10 5.32
N THR A 112 -10.55 -11.42 5.11
CA THR A 112 -9.90 -12.05 3.95
C THR A 112 -10.45 -11.55 2.62
N ASP A 113 -11.76 -11.32 2.52
CA ASP A 113 -12.42 -10.84 1.30
C ASP A 113 -12.23 -9.33 1.04
N ASP A 114 -11.76 -8.57 2.04
CA ASP A 114 -11.60 -7.11 2.00
C ASP A 114 -10.16 -6.66 1.75
N VAL A 115 -9.20 -7.59 1.77
CA VAL A 115 -7.77 -7.33 1.66
C VAL A 115 -7.17 -8.15 0.52
N ALA A 116 -6.20 -7.60 -0.22
CA ALA A 116 -5.42 -8.31 -1.23
C ALA A 116 -3.92 -8.08 -1.03
N PHE A 117 -3.12 -9.14 -1.08
CA PHE A 117 -1.65 -9.12 -1.06
C PHE A 117 -1.12 -9.30 -2.48
N LEU A 118 -0.31 -8.35 -2.94
CA LEU A 118 0.17 -8.26 -4.32
C LEU A 118 1.70 -8.15 -4.38
N PRO A 119 2.46 -9.22 -4.08
CA PRO A 119 3.87 -9.29 -4.41
C PRO A 119 4.08 -9.28 -5.93
N ILE A 120 4.77 -8.26 -6.43
CA ILE A 120 5.11 -8.10 -7.86
C ILE A 120 6.56 -8.51 -8.07
N THR A 121 6.81 -9.52 -8.93
CA THR A 121 8.19 -9.88 -9.28
C THR A 121 8.79 -8.88 -10.26
N PHE A 122 10.05 -8.50 -10.03
CA PHE A 122 10.86 -7.78 -11.02
C PHE A 122 11.90 -8.67 -11.73
N ASP A 123 11.84 -9.99 -11.52
CA ASP A 123 12.73 -10.96 -12.17
C ASP A 123 11.95 -12.07 -12.89
N PRO A 124 11.15 -11.71 -13.92
CA PRO A 124 10.30 -12.68 -14.61
C PRO A 124 11.11 -13.77 -15.33
N GLU A 125 12.42 -13.61 -15.56
CA GLU A 125 13.25 -14.67 -16.16
C GLU A 125 13.38 -15.91 -15.26
N ARG A 126 13.39 -15.72 -13.94
CA ARG A 126 13.56 -16.80 -12.95
C ARG A 126 12.29 -17.06 -12.13
N ASP A 127 11.47 -16.05 -11.91
CA ASP A 127 10.23 -16.16 -11.15
C ASP A 127 9.09 -16.62 -12.07
N ASP A 128 9.11 -17.89 -12.46
CA ASP A 128 7.99 -18.54 -13.14
C ASP A 128 6.90 -19.02 -12.13
N ALA A 129 5.82 -19.60 -12.64
CA ALA A 129 4.71 -20.07 -11.81
C ALA A 129 5.14 -21.12 -10.76
N GLU A 130 6.11 -21.98 -11.09
CA GLU A 130 6.62 -23.01 -10.17
C GLU A 130 7.43 -22.35 -9.04
N ALA A 131 8.36 -21.45 -9.38
CA ALA A 131 9.15 -20.70 -8.41
C ALA A 131 8.28 -19.86 -7.46
N LEU A 132 7.23 -19.21 -7.97
CA LEU A 132 6.30 -18.40 -7.17
C LEU A 132 5.44 -19.28 -6.24
N ALA A 133 5.00 -20.45 -6.69
CA ALA A 133 4.28 -21.40 -5.84
C ALA A 133 5.18 -21.96 -4.72
N ASP A 134 6.41 -22.35 -5.04
CA ASP A 134 7.41 -22.82 -4.07
C ASP A 134 7.76 -21.72 -3.05
N ASN A 135 7.83 -20.46 -3.49
CA ASN A 135 8.04 -19.32 -2.62
C ASN A 135 6.89 -19.19 -1.61
N ALA A 136 5.64 -19.25 -2.07
CA ALA A 136 4.45 -19.19 -1.23
C ALA A 136 4.44 -20.28 -0.14
N GLU A 137 4.76 -21.52 -0.50
CA GLU A 137 4.89 -22.63 0.45
C GLU A 137 5.99 -22.35 1.48
N THR A 138 7.15 -21.88 1.03
CA THR A 138 8.32 -21.62 1.89
C THR A 138 8.07 -20.52 2.91
N ILE A 139 7.43 -19.42 2.49
CA ILE A 139 7.16 -18.26 3.36
C ILE A 139 5.88 -18.43 4.18
N GLY A 140 5.04 -19.41 3.83
CA GLY A 140 3.81 -19.76 4.54
C GLY A 140 2.61 -18.90 4.16
N ALA A 141 2.56 -18.35 2.95
CA ALA A 141 1.37 -17.67 2.44
C ALA A 141 0.29 -18.70 2.13
N ASP A 142 -0.91 -18.48 2.65
CA ASP A 142 -2.05 -19.36 2.40
C ASP A 142 -2.76 -18.93 1.11
N LEU A 143 -2.38 -19.55 0.01
CA LEU A 143 -3.01 -19.32 -1.29
C LEU A 143 -4.47 -19.78 -1.33
N SER A 144 -4.92 -20.65 -0.41
CA SER A 144 -6.29 -21.15 -0.40
C SER A 144 -7.31 -20.11 0.09
N LEU A 145 -6.85 -19.05 0.74
CA LEU A 145 -7.65 -17.90 1.14
C LEU A 145 -8.05 -17.00 -0.04
N GLY A 146 -7.39 -17.14 -1.19
CA GLY A 146 -7.75 -16.41 -2.42
C GLY A 146 -7.52 -14.90 -2.37
N ASN A 147 -6.71 -14.42 -1.42
CA ASN A 147 -6.36 -13.02 -1.28
C ASN A 147 -4.87 -12.71 -1.45
N TRP A 148 -4.09 -13.68 -1.95
CA TRP A 148 -2.67 -13.53 -2.22
C TRP A 148 -2.39 -13.82 -3.70
N HIS A 149 -1.91 -12.83 -4.42
CA HIS A 149 -1.69 -12.89 -5.86
C HIS A 149 -0.26 -12.46 -6.18
N TYR A 150 0.53 -13.38 -6.72
CA TYR A 150 1.83 -12.99 -7.29
C TYR A 150 1.58 -12.35 -8.64
N LEU A 151 2.12 -11.17 -8.88
CA LEU A 151 1.97 -10.47 -10.14
C LEU A 151 3.29 -10.53 -10.91
N ARG A 152 3.23 -10.90 -12.19
CA ARG A 152 4.41 -11.16 -13.01
C ARG A 152 4.35 -10.39 -14.33
N PRO A 153 5.28 -9.43 -14.56
CA PRO A 153 5.53 -8.86 -15.89
C PRO A 153 5.93 -9.92 -16.91
N GLU A 154 5.63 -9.71 -18.19
CA GLU A 154 5.96 -10.67 -19.25
C GLU A 154 7.47 -10.71 -19.49
N THR A 155 8.14 -9.55 -19.45
CA THR A 155 9.57 -9.41 -19.76
C THR A 155 10.34 -8.57 -18.72
N PRO A 156 11.69 -8.69 -18.68
CA PRO A 156 12.53 -7.83 -17.83
C PRO A 156 12.39 -6.33 -18.14
N GLU A 157 12.17 -5.95 -19.39
CA GLU A 157 11.96 -4.55 -19.77
C GLU A 157 10.62 -4.01 -19.23
N GLU A 158 9.58 -4.84 -19.22
CA GLU A 158 8.30 -4.49 -18.60
C GLU A 158 8.45 -4.37 -17.08
N ALA A 159 9.18 -5.29 -16.45
CA ALA A 159 9.52 -5.20 -15.03
C ALA A 159 10.29 -3.92 -14.69
N GLU A 160 11.27 -3.51 -15.52
CA GLU A 160 12.02 -2.26 -15.33
C GLU A 160 11.11 -1.04 -15.48
N SER A 161 10.31 -0.96 -16.56
CA SER A 161 9.36 0.13 -16.79
C SER A 161 8.39 0.27 -15.61
N LEU A 162 7.82 -0.83 -15.13
CA LEU A 162 6.83 -0.79 -14.07
C LEU A 162 7.45 -0.53 -12.70
N VAL A 163 8.37 -1.40 -12.27
CA VAL A 163 8.84 -1.42 -10.89
C VAL A 163 9.83 -0.28 -10.64
N ALA A 164 10.74 -0.01 -11.57
CA ALA A 164 11.73 1.05 -11.40
C ALA A 164 11.19 2.43 -11.77
N GLU A 165 10.51 2.57 -12.91
CA GLU A 165 10.08 3.89 -13.41
C GLU A 165 8.73 4.33 -12.83
N GLU A 166 7.71 3.48 -12.84
CA GLU A 166 6.36 3.86 -12.41
C GLU A 166 6.13 3.72 -10.91
N MET A 167 6.57 2.62 -10.31
CA MET A 167 6.49 2.40 -8.86
C MET A 167 7.62 3.09 -8.10
N GLY A 168 8.68 3.53 -8.78
CA GLY A 168 9.80 4.23 -8.16
C GLY A 168 10.72 3.36 -7.30
N ILE A 169 10.63 2.03 -7.45
CA ILE A 169 11.46 1.05 -6.75
C ILE A 169 12.61 0.68 -7.69
N GLY A 170 13.64 1.52 -7.71
CA GLY A 170 14.82 1.27 -8.53
C GLY A 170 15.54 -0.02 -8.11
N PHE A 171 15.81 -0.89 -9.08
CA PHE A 171 16.59 -2.11 -8.88
C PHE A 171 17.73 -2.19 -9.90
N GLU A 172 18.87 -2.77 -9.51
CA GLU A 172 20.03 -2.94 -10.38
C GLU A 172 20.49 -4.39 -10.38
N ARG A 173 20.55 -4.99 -11.58
CA ARG A 173 21.09 -6.34 -11.78
C ARG A 173 22.61 -6.31 -11.66
N THR A 174 23.17 -7.20 -10.83
CA THR A 174 24.61 -7.39 -10.70
C THR A 174 24.99 -8.86 -10.89
N THR A 175 26.06 -9.11 -11.63
CA THR A 175 26.71 -10.43 -11.74
C THR A 175 27.86 -10.59 -10.76
N GLU A 176 28.16 -9.56 -9.98
CA GLU A 176 29.19 -9.54 -8.95
C GLU A 176 28.50 -9.66 -7.58
N SER A 177 27.97 -10.86 -7.28
CA SER A 177 27.37 -11.17 -5.99
C SER A 177 28.02 -12.40 -5.37
N ASP A 178 28.38 -12.30 -4.09
CA ASP A 178 28.79 -13.44 -3.28
C ASP A 178 27.57 -14.23 -2.75
N ARG A 179 26.34 -13.72 -2.97
CA ARG A 179 25.08 -14.29 -2.47
C ARG A 179 24.47 -15.30 -3.45
N LEU A 180 24.65 -15.10 -4.76
CA LEU A 180 24.06 -15.91 -5.83
C LEU A 180 25.08 -16.15 -6.96
N GLU A 181 25.04 -17.34 -7.57
CA GLU A 181 26.03 -17.75 -8.59
C GLU A 181 25.85 -17.04 -9.96
N ASP A 182 24.62 -16.70 -10.36
CA ASP A 182 24.33 -16.10 -11.67
C ASP A 182 24.26 -14.56 -11.61
N TYR A 183 23.16 -14.06 -11.06
CA TYR A 183 22.95 -12.64 -10.84
C TYR A 183 22.07 -12.40 -9.62
N ASP A 184 22.24 -11.21 -9.07
CA ASP A 184 21.52 -10.69 -7.92
C ASP A 184 20.96 -9.31 -8.26
N PHE A 185 20.14 -8.76 -7.37
CA PHE A 185 19.60 -7.42 -7.49
C PHE A 185 19.81 -6.60 -6.24
N ALA A 186 20.34 -5.40 -6.41
CA ALA A 186 20.27 -4.37 -5.37
C ALA A 186 18.95 -3.61 -5.56
N HIS A 187 18.05 -3.68 -4.57
CA HIS A 187 16.79 -2.94 -4.60
C HIS A 187 16.36 -2.53 -3.18
N PRO A 188 15.65 -1.40 -3.02
CA PRO A 188 15.07 -1.04 -1.73
C PRO A 188 13.85 -1.92 -1.44
N VAL A 189 13.67 -2.25 -0.16
CA VAL A 189 12.49 -2.97 0.32
C VAL A 189 11.43 -1.97 0.74
N VAL A 190 10.33 -1.93 -0.01
CA VAL A 190 9.23 -1.00 0.18
C VAL A 190 7.91 -1.76 0.04
N THR A 191 7.01 -1.57 1.00
CA THR A 191 5.65 -2.14 0.98
C THR A 191 4.65 -1.01 1.08
N PHE A 192 3.65 -1.01 0.20
CA PHE A 192 2.57 -0.04 0.18
C PHE A 192 1.31 -0.63 0.82
N LEU A 193 0.60 0.17 1.60
CA LEU A 193 -0.81 -0.05 1.92
C LEU A 193 -1.61 0.95 1.11
N ALA A 194 -2.50 0.47 0.25
CA ALA A 194 -3.39 1.30 -0.56
C ALA A 194 -4.85 0.96 -0.28
N ASN A 195 -5.70 1.97 -0.29
CA ASN A 195 -7.15 1.80 -0.14
C ASN A 195 -7.82 1.36 -1.46
N PRO A 196 -9.13 1.01 -1.46
CA PRO A 196 -9.86 0.61 -2.67
C PRO A 196 -9.87 1.64 -3.81
N ASP A 197 -9.67 2.94 -3.53
CA ASP A 197 -9.51 3.97 -4.56
C ASP A 197 -8.07 3.99 -5.15
N ALA A 198 -7.23 3.01 -4.78
CA ALA A 198 -5.83 2.87 -5.13
C ALA A 198 -4.98 4.10 -4.76
N VAL A 199 -5.30 4.73 -3.64
CA VAL A 199 -4.53 5.79 -2.98
C VAL A 199 -3.70 5.18 -1.84
N VAL A 200 -2.43 5.55 -1.75
CA VAL A 200 -1.50 5.05 -0.74
C VAL A 200 -1.78 5.70 0.61
N GLU A 201 -2.13 4.86 1.58
CA GLU A 201 -2.39 5.20 2.99
C GLU A 201 -1.10 5.13 3.82
N ARG A 202 -0.22 4.16 3.53
CA ARG A 202 1.07 3.95 4.21
C ARG A 202 2.14 3.44 3.26
N THR A 203 3.38 3.72 3.62
CA THR A 203 4.55 3.08 3.02
C THR A 203 5.49 2.60 4.10
N TYR A 204 5.69 1.29 4.18
CA TYR A 204 6.61 0.64 5.11
C TYR A 204 7.94 0.38 4.41
N ARG A 205 9.06 0.59 5.12
CA ARG A 205 10.40 0.39 4.58
C ARG A 205 11.15 -0.69 5.34
N GLY A 206 11.90 -1.50 4.60
CA GLY A 206 12.67 -2.61 5.15
C GLY A 206 11.84 -3.89 5.28
N GLU A 207 12.56 -4.99 5.46
CA GLU A 207 12.02 -6.34 5.54
C GLU A 207 11.40 -6.66 6.90
N ASN A 208 11.81 -5.94 7.95
CA ASN A 208 11.35 -6.15 9.33
C ASN A 208 10.18 -5.21 9.68
N ILE A 209 9.04 -5.42 9.03
CA ILE A 209 7.81 -4.65 9.30
C ILE A 209 7.19 -5.03 10.66
N ASP A 210 6.55 -4.07 11.33
CA ASP A 210 5.73 -4.34 12.52
C ASP A 210 4.36 -4.85 12.07
N ARG A 211 4.15 -6.16 12.13
CA ARG A 211 2.91 -6.81 11.69
C ARG A 211 1.67 -6.26 12.39
N ASN A 212 1.76 -5.92 13.69
CA ASN A 212 0.59 -5.39 14.41
C ASN A 212 0.19 -4.03 13.84
N ARG A 213 1.18 -3.17 13.58
CA ARG A 213 0.92 -1.87 12.94
C ARG A 213 0.30 -2.05 11.55
N VAL A 214 0.82 -2.97 10.74
CA VAL A 214 0.27 -3.21 9.40
C VAL A 214 -1.18 -3.67 9.50
N VAL A 215 -1.49 -4.60 10.39
CA VAL A 215 -2.87 -5.06 10.62
C VAL A 215 -3.76 -3.91 11.11
N GLU A 216 -3.34 -3.13 12.11
CA GLU A 216 -4.10 -1.99 12.64
C GLU A 216 -4.38 -0.93 11.56
N ASP A 217 -3.37 -0.57 10.76
CA ASP A 217 -3.51 0.37 9.65
C ASP A 217 -4.46 -0.21 8.57
N THR A 218 -4.36 -1.51 8.24
CA THR A 218 -5.24 -2.20 7.28
C THR A 218 -6.69 -2.27 7.76
N GLU A 219 -6.95 -2.66 9.01
CA GLU A 219 -8.29 -2.74 9.61
C GLU A 219 -8.98 -1.37 9.58
N ALA A 220 -8.27 -0.31 9.93
CA ALA A 220 -8.80 1.05 9.92
C ALA A 220 -9.19 1.51 8.49
N VAL A 221 -8.42 1.14 7.47
CA VAL A 221 -8.74 1.45 6.07
C VAL A 221 -9.95 0.65 5.61
N VAL A 222 -10.01 -0.65 5.92
CA VAL A 222 -11.16 -1.51 5.58
C VAL A 222 -12.44 -0.97 6.22
N GLU A 223 -12.45 -0.70 7.53
CA GLU A 223 -13.61 -0.19 8.28
C GLU A 223 -14.17 1.10 7.64
N ALA A 224 -13.29 2.03 7.29
CA ALA A 224 -13.70 3.31 6.71
C ALA A 224 -14.28 3.20 5.29
N PHE A 225 -13.90 2.16 4.52
CA PHE A 225 -14.40 1.94 3.17
C PHE A 225 -15.66 1.08 3.14
N THR A 226 -15.82 0.12 4.05
CA THR A 226 -17.09 -0.62 4.23
C THR A 226 -18.24 0.33 4.60
N ASP A 227 -17.97 1.38 5.37
CA ASP A 227 -18.96 2.40 5.74
C ASP A 227 -19.43 3.31 4.59
N ARG A 228 -18.80 3.22 3.40
CA ARG A 228 -19.17 4.02 2.20
C ARG A 228 -20.31 3.40 1.38
N GLU A 229 -20.63 2.12 1.59
CA GLU A 229 -21.63 1.36 0.81
C GLU A 229 -23.09 1.49 1.31
#